data_AF-A0A3R7NCG2-F1
#
_entry.id   AF-A0A3R7NCG2-F1
#
_cell.length_a   1.000
_cell.length_b   1.000
_cell.length_c   1.000
_cell.angle_alpha   90.00
_cell.angle_beta   90.00
_cell.angle_gamma   90.00
#
_symmetry.space_group_name_H-M   'P 1'
#
loop_
_entity.id
_entity.type
_entity.pdbx_description
1 polymer ?
#
loop_
_entity_poly.entity_id
_entity_poly.type
_entity_poly.pdbx_seq_one_letter_code
_entity_poly.pdbx_strand_id
1 'polypeptide(L)'
;MHFELVEVQKRLAAEYGDQRFLQCSVARTLYLCLLHGDEGKAEDLRAKYHVTEKTYTYSKLRALCDAGRWAEAEKLGGVLGGHIASKPSIGYVPFVEQFALHAQVASALRFIQKLDGVATRVTWFMQLQHPRLAIEDAFREKDGKLIQHVLGRTTDSAIQEYGLRCLHELQ
;
A
#
# COMPACT_ATOMS: atom_id res chain seq x y z
N MET A 1 -30.49 -11.65 4.22
CA MET A 1 -30.29 -10.26 3.76
C MET A 1 -30.68 -9.36 4.93
N HIS A 2 -29.74 -8.65 5.55
CA HIS A 2 -30.00 -7.84 6.76
C HIS A 2 -30.82 -6.59 6.37
N PHE A 3 -32.11 -6.57 6.67
CA PHE A 3 -33.02 -5.45 6.37
C PHE A 3 -32.47 -4.11 6.88
N GLU A 4 -31.79 -4.13 8.03
CA GLU A 4 -31.16 -2.95 8.62
C GLU A 4 -30.02 -2.33 7.78
N LEU A 5 -29.21 -3.16 7.10
CA LEU A 5 -28.12 -2.63 6.27
C LEU A 5 -28.69 -1.85 5.08
N VAL A 6 -29.77 -2.36 4.49
CA VAL A 6 -30.43 -1.70 3.35
C VAL A 6 -30.96 -0.33 3.75
N GLU A 7 -31.56 -0.19 4.93
CA GLU A 7 -32.05 1.11 5.43
C GLU A 7 -30.90 2.08 5.74
N VAL A 8 -29.80 1.59 6.32
CA VAL A 8 -28.59 2.40 6.50
C VAL A 8 -28.06 2.88 5.15
N GLN A 9 -27.96 1.99 4.16
CA GLN A 9 -27.49 2.32 2.82
C GLN A 9 -28.36 3.35 2.12
N LYS A 10 -29.69 3.25 2.23
CA LYS A 10 -30.63 4.25 1.68
C LYS A 10 -30.40 5.62 2.29
N ARG A 11 -30.23 5.71 3.61
CA ARG A 11 -29.93 6.98 4.29
C ARG A 11 -28.59 7.56 3.83
N LEU A 12 -27.53 6.75 3.79
CA LEU A 12 -26.21 7.20 3.34
C LEU A 12 -26.23 7.64 1.87
N ALA A 13 -26.94 6.91 1.01
CA ALA A 13 -27.10 7.27 -0.40
C ALA A 13 -27.79 8.62 -0.58
N ALA A 14 -28.82 8.91 0.22
CA ALA A 14 -29.49 10.21 0.22
C ALA A 14 -28.61 11.32 0.82
N GLU A 15 -27.95 11.04 1.95
CA GLU A 15 -27.11 12.00 2.68
C GLU A 15 -25.91 12.48 1.85
N TYR A 16 -25.22 11.56 1.18
CA TYR A 16 -24.05 11.89 0.34
C TYR A 16 -24.39 12.14 -1.13
N GLY A 17 -25.65 11.94 -1.53
CA GLY A 17 -26.04 11.97 -2.94
C GLY A 17 -25.34 10.89 -3.79
N ASP A 18 -24.97 9.75 -3.19
CA ASP A 18 -24.16 8.70 -3.84
C ASP A 18 -24.90 7.37 -3.89
N GLN A 19 -25.40 7.01 -5.07
CA GLN A 19 -26.17 5.77 -5.27
C GLN A 19 -25.33 4.50 -5.13
N ARG A 20 -23.98 4.59 -5.11
CA ARG A 20 -23.09 3.43 -4.95
C ARG A 20 -23.24 2.75 -3.59
N PHE A 21 -23.84 3.43 -2.61
CA PHE A 21 -24.17 2.84 -1.31
C PHE A 21 -25.22 1.74 -1.40
N LEU A 22 -26.12 1.78 -2.39
CA LEU A 22 -27.23 0.84 -2.48
C LEU A 22 -26.78 -0.58 -2.84
N GLN A 23 -27.35 -1.58 -2.15
CA GLN A 23 -27.16 -3.01 -2.43
C GLN A 23 -25.70 -3.49 -2.39
N CYS A 24 -24.80 -2.76 -1.72
CA CYS A 24 -23.41 -3.16 -1.59
C CYS A 24 -23.16 -3.96 -0.29
N SER A 25 -21.99 -4.56 -0.15
CA SER A 25 -21.62 -5.24 1.10
C SER A 25 -21.37 -4.24 2.22
N VAL A 26 -21.35 -4.71 3.48
CA VAL A 26 -20.94 -3.88 4.64
C VAL A 26 -19.55 -3.28 4.39
N ALA A 27 -18.59 -4.08 3.93
CA ALA A 27 -17.24 -3.62 3.65
C ALA A 27 -17.21 -2.53 2.56
N ARG A 28 -18.06 -2.64 1.53
CA ARG A 28 -18.18 -1.60 0.50
C ARG A 28 -18.86 -0.35 1.01
N THR A 29 -19.91 -0.49 1.83
CA THR A 29 -20.60 0.63 2.51
C THR A 29 -19.59 1.42 3.35
N LEU A 30 -18.80 0.71 4.15
CA LEU A 30 -17.76 1.27 5.00
C LEU A 30 -16.67 1.99 4.19
N TYR A 31 -16.18 1.37 3.11
CA TYR A 31 -15.24 2.00 2.20
C TYR A 31 -15.81 3.30 1.61
N LEU A 32 -17.09 3.34 1.23
CA LEU A 32 -17.71 4.56 0.67
C LEU A 32 -17.82 5.67 1.72
N CYS A 33 -18.14 5.36 2.98
CA CYS A 33 -18.07 6.35 4.06
C CYS A 33 -16.66 6.94 4.19
N LEU A 34 -15.63 6.10 4.17
CA LEU A 34 -14.23 6.54 4.24
C LEU A 34 -13.83 7.37 3.01
N LEU A 35 -14.34 7.02 1.83
CA LEU A 35 -14.10 7.75 0.58
C LEU A 35 -14.70 9.17 0.63
N HIS A 36 -15.87 9.32 1.25
CA HIS A 36 -16.49 10.63 1.55
C HIS A 36 -15.84 11.35 2.73
N GLY A 37 -14.86 10.73 3.39
CA GLY A 37 -14.14 11.30 4.53
C GLY A 37 -14.87 11.23 5.86
N ASP A 38 -15.97 10.48 5.96
CA ASP A 38 -16.69 10.27 7.21
C ASP A 38 -16.17 9.02 7.92
N GLU A 39 -15.06 9.20 8.65
CA GLU A 39 -14.45 8.14 9.45
C GLU A 39 -15.33 7.70 10.63
N GLY A 40 -16.14 8.62 11.19
CA GLY A 40 -17.03 8.34 12.31
C GLY A 40 -18.09 7.31 11.92
N LYS A 41 -18.82 7.56 10.82
CA LYS A 41 -19.80 6.59 10.31
C LYS A 41 -19.16 5.28 9.86
N ALA A 42 -17.95 5.32 9.33
CA ALA A 42 -17.22 4.10 8.99
C ALA A 42 -16.88 3.26 10.23
N GLU A 43 -16.50 3.89 11.35
CA GLU A 43 -16.23 3.22 12.61
C GLU A 43 -17.50 2.68 13.28
N ASP A 44 -18.61 3.42 13.22
CA ASP A 44 -19.92 2.94 13.69
C ASP A 44 -20.36 1.68 12.93
N LEU A 45 -20.20 1.68 11.60
CA LEU A 45 -20.46 0.51 10.76
C LEU A 45 -19.53 -0.66 11.11
N ARG A 46 -18.24 -0.38 11.34
CA ARG A 46 -17.26 -1.38 11.74
C ARG A 46 -17.69 -2.07 13.03
N ALA A 47 -18.03 -1.29 14.06
CA ALA A 47 -18.44 -1.79 15.36
C ALA A 47 -19.77 -2.58 15.25
N LYS A 48 -20.78 -2.00 14.58
CA LYS A 48 -22.11 -2.60 14.44
C LYS A 48 -22.09 -3.95 13.73
N TYR A 49 -21.27 -4.08 12.68
CA TYR A 49 -21.22 -5.29 11.86
C TYR A 49 -19.97 -6.15 12.14
N HIS A 50 -19.25 -5.87 13.23
CA HIS A 50 -18.06 -6.61 13.66
C HIS A 50 -17.02 -6.80 12.55
N VAL A 51 -16.78 -5.74 11.77
CA VAL A 51 -15.75 -5.75 10.73
C VAL A 51 -14.38 -5.83 11.40
N THR A 52 -13.55 -6.78 10.99
CA THR A 52 -12.22 -6.98 11.56
C THR A 52 -11.33 -5.76 11.32
N GLU A 53 -10.37 -5.52 12.23
CA GLU A 53 -9.38 -4.45 12.10
C GLU A 53 -8.64 -4.52 10.76
N LYS A 54 -8.27 -5.73 10.32
CA LYS A 54 -7.58 -5.94 9.05
C LYS A 54 -8.41 -5.47 7.85
N THR A 55 -9.70 -5.83 7.81
CA THR A 55 -10.61 -5.40 6.74
C THR A 55 -10.85 -3.91 6.78
N TYR A 56 -11.04 -3.33 7.98
CA TYR A 56 -11.22 -1.90 8.16
C TYR A 56 -10.00 -1.10 7.68
N THR A 57 -8.80 -1.46 8.17
CA THR A 57 -7.54 -0.81 7.80
C THR A 57 -7.30 -0.89 6.29
N TYR A 58 -7.56 -2.03 5.66
CA TYR A 58 -7.41 -2.17 4.20
C TYR A 58 -8.43 -1.31 3.44
N SER A 59 -9.70 -1.29 3.84
CA SER A 59 -10.72 -0.42 3.25
C SER A 59 -10.36 1.07 3.40
N LYS A 60 -9.79 1.46 4.54
CA LYS A 60 -9.32 2.82 4.80
C LYS A 60 -8.16 3.20 3.90
N LEU A 61 -7.14 2.35 3.78
CA LEU A 61 -6.04 2.57 2.86
C LEU A 61 -6.54 2.80 1.43
N ARG A 62 -7.42 1.90 0.94
CA ARG A 62 -8.00 2.01 -0.41
C ARG A 62 -8.76 3.31 -0.61
N ALA A 63 -9.66 3.65 0.32
CA ALA A 63 -10.46 4.87 0.22
C ALA A 63 -9.59 6.13 0.23
N LEU A 64 -8.56 6.19 1.08
CA LEU A 64 -7.63 7.32 1.12
C LEU A 64 -6.86 7.46 -0.19
N CYS A 65 -6.38 6.35 -0.76
CA CYS A 65 -5.70 6.36 -2.05
C CYS A 65 -6.63 6.75 -3.21
N ASP A 66 -7.84 6.20 -3.26
CA ASP A 66 -8.85 6.54 -4.28
C ASP A 66 -9.29 8.02 -4.18
N ALA A 67 -9.28 8.60 -2.98
CA ALA A 67 -9.56 10.03 -2.75
C ALA A 67 -8.35 10.95 -2.95
N GLY A 68 -7.15 10.42 -3.24
CA GLY A 68 -5.92 11.20 -3.34
C GLY A 68 -5.41 11.77 -2.02
N ARG A 69 -5.86 11.26 -0.87
CA ARG A 69 -5.47 11.69 0.48
C ARG A 69 -4.16 11.02 0.91
N TRP A 70 -3.10 11.24 0.13
CA TRP A 70 -1.82 10.53 0.23
C TRP A 70 -1.17 10.67 1.62
N ALA A 71 -1.15 11.88 2.17
CA ALA A 71 -0.54 12.12 3.48
C ALA A 71 -1.22 11.27 4.56
N GLU A 72 -2.52 11.07 4.49
CA GLU A 72 -3.26 10.26 5.47
C GLU A 72 -3.06 8.76 5.23
N ALA A 73 -2.95 8.33 3.97
CA ALA A 73 -2.58 6.96 3.64
C ALA A 73 -1.17 6.62 4.15
N GLU A 74 -0.21 7.54 4.04
CA GLU A 74 1.15 7.36 4.58
C GLU A 74 1.14 7.30 6.11
N LYS A 75 0.38 8.20 6.76
CA LYS A 75 0.19 8.19 8.22
C LYS A 75 -0.41 6.87 8.72
N LEU A 76 -1.39 6.32 8.00
CA LEU A 76 -2.00 5.02 8.30
C LEU A 76 -0.97 3.88 8.33
N GLY A 77 0.06 3.97 7.48
CA GLY A 77 1.18 3.04 7.45
C GLY A 77 2.26 3.32 8.49
N GLY A 78 2.02 4.22 9.46
CA GLY A 78 2.98 4.55 10.52
C GLY A 78 4.16 5.40 10.03
N VAL A 79 4.00 6.16 8.95
CA VAL A 79 4.99 7.16 8.49
C VAL A 79 4.60 8.51 9.09
N LEU A 80 4.98 8.74 10.35
CA LEU A 80 4.75 10.01 11.07
C LEU A 80 6.02 10.44 11.79
N GLY A 81 6.58 11.59 11.39
CA GLY A 81 7.60 12.30 12.18
C GLY A 81 8.88 11.51 12.52
N GLY A 82 9.26 10.51 11.72
CA GLY A 82 10.47 9.70 11.97
C GLY A 82 10.33 8.62 13.03
N HIS A 83 9.16 8.45 13.65
CA HIS A 83 8.90 7.38 14.61
C HIS A 83 8.09 6.24 13.97
N ILE A 84 8.54 5.00 14.18
CA ILE A 84 7.83 3.80 13.74
C ILE A 84 6.68 3.56 14.73
N ALA A 85 5.45 3.87 14.31
CA ALA A 85 4.27 3.35 14.98
C ALA A 85 4.22 1.81 14.90
N SER A 86 3.30 1.20 15.64
CA SER A 86 3.02 -0.25 15.52
C SER A 86 2.81 -0.64 14.05
N LYS A 87 3.35 -1.79 13.63
CA LYS A 87 3.17 -2.33 12.27
C LYS A 87 1.66 -2.40 11.99
N PRO A 88 1.17 -1.85 10.86
CA PRO A 88 -0.25 -1.90 10.55
C PRO A 88 -0.73 -3.36 10.46
N SER A 89 -1.97 -3.61 10.87
CA SER A 89 -2.60 -4.95 10.91
C SER A 89 -2.60 -5.67 9.56
N ILE A 90 -2.50 -4.91 8.47
CA ILE A 90 -2.46 -5.40 7.07
C ILE A 90 -1.03 -5.61 6.56
N GLY A 91 0.01 -5.27 7.35
CA GLY A 91 1.39 -5.24 6.90
C GLY A 91 1.68 -4.13 5.89
N TYR A 92 2.84 -4.16 5.23
CA TYR A 92 3.29 -3.09 4.33
C TYR A 92 3.09 -3.38 2.84
N VAL A 93 2.96 -4.66 2.44
CA VAL A 93 2.71 -5.03 1.03
C VAL A 93 1.48 -4.32 0.45
N PRO A 94 0.32 -4.26 1.15
CA PRO A 94 -0.84 -3.55 0.61
C PRO A 94 -0.61 -2.06 0.38
N PHE A 95 0.27 -1.42 1.17
CA PHE A 95 0.62 -0.01 0.95
C PHE A 95 1.41 0.14 -0.33
N VAL A 96 2.43 -0.70 -0.56
CA VAL A 96 3.21 -0.67 -1.81
C VAL A 96 2.30 -0.90 -3.01
N GLU A 97 1.41 -1.90 -2.95
CA GLU A 97 0.44 -2.19 -4.01
C GLU A 97 -0.47 -1.01 -4.33
N GLN A 98 -1.07 -0.39 -3.30
CA GLN A 98 -1.98 0.75 -3.53
C GLN A 98 -1.24 1.97 -4.05
N PHE A 99 -0.08 2.33 -3.48
CA PHE A 99 0.69 3.46 -3.99
C PHE A 99 1.17 3.22 -5.43
N ALA A 100 1.61 2.01 -5.77
CA ALA A 100 1.98 1.65 -7.14
C ALA A 100 0.79 1.75 -8.10
N LEU A 101 -0.39 1.24 -7.70
CA LEU A 101 -1.63 1.31 -8.48
C LEU A 101 -2.01 2.75 -8.84
N HIS A 102 -1.78 3.70 -7.93
CA HIS A 102 -2.07 5.12 -8.12
C HIS A 102 -0.88 5.95 -8.62
N ALA A 103 0.16 5.31 -9.17
CA ALA A 103 1.38 5.95 -9.66
C ALA A 103 2.10 6.85 -8.64
N GLN A 104 1.88 6.62 -7.34
CA GLN A 104 2.56 7.30 -6.24
C GLN A 104 3.87 6.60 -5.92
N VAL A 105 4.80 6.62 -6.88
CA VAL A 105 6.07 5.90 -6.80
C VAL A 105 6.90 6.32 -5.58
N ALA A 106 6.97 7.62 -5.28
CA ALA A 106 7.70 8.13 -4.12
C ALA A 106 7.20 7.55 -2.80
N SER A 107 5.87 7.45 -2.62
CA SER A 107 5.27 6.82 -1.45
C SER A 107 5.53 5.32 -1.43
N ALA A 108 5.35 4.63 -2.57
CA ALA A 108 5.61 3.19 -2.68
C ALA A 108 7.06 2.83 -2.25
N LEU A 109 8.05 3.60 -2.70
CA LEU A 109 9.46 3.40 -2.35
C LEU A 109 9.72 3.48 -0.83
N ARG A 110 9.03 4.38 -0.11
CA ARG A 110 9.14 4.48 1.36
C ARG A 110 8.63 3.22 2.07
N PHE A 111 7.63 2.56 1.50
CA PHE A 111 7.07 1.33 2.07
C PHE A 111 7.83 0.07 1.65
N ILE A 112 8.48 0.06 0.48
CA ILE A 112 9.33 -1.07 0.05
C ILE A 112 10.43 -1.35 1.07
N GLN A 113 11.07 -0.30 1.61
CA GLN A 113 12.13 -0.45 2.62
C GLN A 113 11.65 -1.14 3.92
N LYS A 114 10.35 -1.16 4.17
CA LYS A 114 9.73 -1.80 5.34
C LYS A 114 9.30 -3.25 5.07
N LEU A 115 9.46 -3.76 3.84
CA LEU A 115 9.12 -5.15 3.51
C LEU A 115 10.18 -6.11 4.03
N ASP A 116 9.70 -7.26 4.49
CA ASP A 116 10.53 -8.35 4.96
C ASP A 116 11.13 -9.12 3.75
N GLY A 117 12.45 -9.32 3.77
CA GLY A 117 13.19 -10.06 2.74
C GLY A 117 13.65 -9.23 1.53
N VAL A 118 14.95 -9.29 1.26
CA VAL A 118 15.59 -8.56 0.15
C VAL A 118 15.06 -8.95 -1.22
N ALA A 119 14.72 -10.22 -1.45
CA ALA A 119 14.16 -10.67 -2.73
C ALA A 119 12.80 -9.99 -3.04
N THR A 120 11.96 -9.82 -2.03
CA THR A 120 10.68 -9.11 -2.13
C THR A 120 10.91 -7.63 -2.47
N ARG A 121 11.85 -6.98 -1.78
CA ARG A 121 12.19 -5.56 -2.01
C ARG A 121 12.75 -5.33 -3.41
N VAL A 122 13.72 -6.15 -3.84
CA VAL A 122 14.28 -6.15 -5.21
C VAL A 122 13.18 -6.32 -6.26
N THR A 123 12.25 -7.26 -6.06
CA THR A 123 11.14 -7.47 -7.00
C THR A 123 10.30 -6.21 -7.16
N TRP A 124 9.94 -5.55 -6.06
CA TRP A 124 9.17 -4.30 -6.10
C TRP A 124 9.94 -3.13 -6.71
N PHE A 125 11.23 -2.96 -6.38
CA PHE A 125 12.07 -1.94 -7.01
C PHE A 125 12.14 -2.14 -8.53
N MET A 126 12.26 -3.38 -9.00
CA MET A 126 12.26 -3.71 -10.43
C MET A 126 10.91 -3.41 -11.08
N GLN A 127 9.79 -3.78 -10.44
CA GLN A 127 8.45 -3.47 -10.94
C GLN A 127 8.19 -1.97 -11.08
N LEU A 128 8.76 -1.17 -10.18
CA LEU A 128 8.67 0.30 -10.23
C LEU A 128 9.77 0.96 -11.09
N GLN A 129 10.53 0.19 -11.88
CA GLN A 129 11.59 0.70 -12.76
C GLN A 129 12.73 1.43 -12.02
N HIS A 130 13.08 0.93 -10.83
CA HIS A 130 14.22 1.40 -10.02
C HIS A 130 15.30 0.33 -9.84
N PRO A 131 15.93 -0.18 -10.91
CA PRO A 131 16.92 -1.27 -10.83
C PRO A 131 18.17 -0.89 -10.02
N ARG A 132 18.55 0.40 -9.99
CA ARG A 132 19.66 0.85 -9.16
C ARG A 132 19.39 0.65 -7.66
N LEU A 133 18.19 1.01 -7.18
CA LEU A 133 17.80 0.77 -5.79
C LEU A 133 17.72 -0.73 -5.48
N ALA A 134 17.31 -1.54 -6.45
CA ALA A 134 17.30 -2.99 -6.32
C ALA A 134 18.72 -3.57 -6.12
N ILE A 135 19.70 -3.09 -6.90
CA ILE A 135 21.11 -3.47 -6.75
C ILE A 135 21.65 -3.00 -5.40
N GLU A 136 21.40 -1.74 -5.01
CA GLU A 136 21.86 -1.18 -3.73
C GLU A 136 21.36 -2.00 -2.54
N ASP A 137 20.11 -2.45 -2.59
CA ASP A 137 19.52 -3.24 -1.51
C ASP A 137 20.04 -4.69 -1.48
N ALA A 138 20.20 -5.33 -2.64
CA ALA A 138 20.84 -6.64 -2.76
C ALA A 138 22.31 -6.62 -2.31
N PHE A 139 23.03 -5.56 -2.66
CA PHE A 139 24.42 -5.36 -2.27
C PHE A 139 24.58 -5.17 -0.75
N ARG A 140 23.71 -4.37 -0.12
CA ARG A 140 23.69 -4.19 1.34
C ARG A 140 23.54 -5.52 2.08
N GLU A 141 22.76 -6.44 1.52
CA GLU A 141 22.49 -7.77 2.07
C GLU A 141 23.52 -8.82 1.60
N LYS A 142 24.54 -8.41 0.84
CA LYS A 142 25.60 -9.25 0.26
C LYS A 142 25.07 -10.38 -0.62
N ASP A 143 23.93 -10.18 -1.27
CA ASP A 143 23.32 -11.16 -2.16
C ASP A 143 23.72 -10.90 -3.63
N GLY A 144 24.88 -11.42 -4.02
CA GLY A 144 25.38 -11.31 -5.39
C GLY A 144 24.48 -11.99 -6.43
N LYS A 145 23.70 -13.01 -6.06
CA LYS A 145 22.77 -13.67 -6.99
C LYS A 145 21.62 -12.74 -7.36
N LEU A 146 21.11 -11.97 -6.40
CA LEU A 146 20.09 -10.95 -6.68
C LEU A 146 20.63 -9.80 -7.53
N ILE A 147 21.88 -9.38 -7.34
CA ILE A 147 22.51 -8.38 -8.22
C ILE A 147 22.58 -8.92 -9.66
N GLN A 148 23.07 -10.16 -9.85
CA GLN A 148 23.09 -10.82 -11.15
C GLN A 148 21.70 -10.94 -11.77
N HIS A 149 20.67 -11.24 -10.96
CA HIS A 149 19.29 -11.28 -11.42
C HIS A 149 18.81 -9.91 -11.95
N VAL A 150 19.11 -8.82 -11.26
CA VAL A 150 18.75 -7.45 -11.69
C VAL A 150 19.49 -7.07 -12.97
N LEU A 151 20.78 -7.38 -13.05
CA LEU A 151 21.60 -7.16 -14.25
C LEU A 151 21.04 -7.92 -15.46
N GLY A 152 20.61 -9.17 -15.30
CA GLY A 152 20.01 -9.95 -16.39
C GLY A 152 18.70 -9.38 -16.94
N ARG A 153 18.09 -8.39 -16.27
CA ARG A 153 16.80 -7.80 -16.64
C ARG A 153 16.86 -6.29 -16.92
N THR A 154 18.06 -5.72 -16.91
CA THR A 154 18.29 -4.30 -17.15
C THR A 154 19.13 -4.12 -18.41
N THR A 155 18.82 -3.14 -19.25
CA THR A 155 19.61 -2.85 -20.48
C THR A 155 20.43 -1.56 -20.36
N ASP A 156 20.21 -0.76 -19.32
CA ASP A 156 20.93 0.48 -19.06
C ASP A 156 22.40 0.21 -18.73
N SER A 157 23.31 0.73 -19.57
CA SER A 157 24.76 0.51 -19.44
C SER A 157 25.36 1.05 -18.15
N ALA A 158 24.87 2.18 -17.64
CA ALA A 158 25.38 2.76 -16.39
C ALA A 158 24.96 1.91 -15.18
N ILE A 159 23.74 1.36 -15.22
CA ILE A 159 23.25 0.43 -14.18
C ILE A 159 24.00 -0.91 -14.26
N GLN A 160 24.30 -1.39 -15.47
CA GLN A 160 25.15 -2.57 -15.67
C GLN A 160 26.53 -2.40 -15.06
N GLU A 161 27.22 -1.31 -15.39
CA GLU A 161 28.53 -1.00 -14.86
C GLU A 161 28.50 -0.86 -13.33
N TYR A 162 27.47 -0.23 -12.78
CA TYR A 162 27.29 -0.13 -11.33
C TYR A 162 27.13 -1.51 -10.67
N GLY A 163 26.25 -2.36 -11.17
CA GLY A 163 26.04 -3.69 -10.59
C GLY A 163 27.26 -4.61 -10.72
N LEU A 164 28.02 -4.51 -11.82
CA LEU A 164 29.27 -5.26 -11.98
C LEU A 164 30.33 -4.83 -10.95
N ARG A 165 30.44 -3.52 -10.66
CA ARG A 165 31.33 -3.02 -9.59
C ARG A 165 30.92 -3.57 -8.22
N CYS A 166 29.63 -3.50 -7.89
CA CYS A 166 29.11 -4.09 -6.65
C CYS A 166 29.41 -5.60 -6.55
N LEU A 167 29.31 -6.36 -7.63
CA LEU A 167 29.65 -7.79 -7.63
C LEU A 167 31.14 -8.04 -7.37
N HIS A 168 32.02 -7.24 -7.96
CA HIS A 168 33.46 -7.34 -7.72
C HIS A 168 33.80 -7.03 -6.26
N GLU A 169 33.12 -6.07 -5.63
CA GLU A 169 33.31 -5.72 -4.21
C GLU A 169 32.81 -6.80 -3.24
N LEU A 170 31.99 -7.76 -3.68
CA LEU A 170 31.52 -8.88 -2.85
C LEU A 170 32.44 -10.12 -2.89
N GLN A 171 33.48 -10.12 -3.73
CA GLN A 171 34.47 -11.20 -3.85
C GLN A 171 35.57 -11.08 -2.78
#